data_AF-A0A965KTP7-F1
#
_entry.id   AF-A0A965KTP7-F1
#
_cell.length_a   1.000
_cell.length_b   1.000
_cell.length_c   1.000
_cell.angle_alpha   90.00
_cell.angle_beta   90.00
_cell.angle_gamma   90.00
#
_symmetry.space_group_name_H-M   'P 1'
#
loop_
_entity.id
_entity.type
_entity.pdbx_description
1 polymer ?
#
loop_
_entity_poly.entity_id
_entity_poly.type
_entity_poly.pdbx_seq_one_letter_code
_entity_poly.pdbx_strand_id
1 'polypeptide(L)'
;FPNAPRLTKEQIEVMDLIDAILQEPGFPLQMAFEPGDIQFLHNHQILHSRNDFFNWPEPERARHLLRLWIAPTTARPLPDYFASRWGSVTPGDRGGIIVPGTKLSVELTV
;
A
#
# COMPACT_ATOMS: atom_id res chain seq x y z
N PHE A 1 12.83 10.79 -16.54
CA PHE A 1 14.01 10.45 -15.72
C PHE A 1 15.09 9.76 -16.55
N PRO A 2 16.10 10.50 -17.07
CA PRO A 2 17.16 9.93 -17.90
C PRO A 2 17.95 8.81 -17.20
N ASN A 3 18.27 8.99 -15.92
CA ASN A 3 19.09 8.06 -15.13
C ASN A 3 18.33 6.87 -14.53
N ALA A 4 17.01 6.78 -14.73
CA ALA A 4 16.25 5.63 -14.23
C ALA A 4 16.64 4.37 -15.02
N PRO A 5 16.91 3.23 -14.36
CA PRO A 5 17.14 1.98 -15.06
C PRO A 5 15.99 1.68 -16.03
N ARG A 6 16.33 1.27 -17.25
CA ARG A 6 15.33 0.80 -18.22
C ARG A 6 15.02 -0.65 -17.92
N LEU A 7 13.73 -0.99 -17.94
CA LEU A 7 13.30 -2.37 -17.79
C LEU A 7 13.75 -3.18 -19.01
N THR A 8 14.15 -4.43 -18.80
CA THR A 8 14.36 -5.36 -19.90
C THR A 8 13.02 -5.77 -20.51
N LYS A 9 13.05 -6.39 -21.68
CA LYS A 9 11.84 -6.89 -22.34
C LYS A 9 11.10 -7.90 -21.45
N GLU A 10 11.85 -8.81 -20.82
CA GLU A 10 11.32 -9.86 -19.95
C GLU A 10 10.67 -9.26 -18.69
N GLN A 11 11.24 -8.18 -18.15
CA GLN A 11 10.64 -7.49 -17.01
C GLN A 11 9.32 -6.84 -17.39
N ILE A 12 9.22 -6.24 -18.58
CA ILE A 12 7.97 -5.67 -19.09
C ILE A 12 6.93 -6.79 -19.28
N GLU A 13 7.31 -7.90 -19.93
CA GLU A 13 6.42 -9.05 -20.15
C GLU A 13 5.86 -9.62 -18.83
N VAL A 14 6.66 -9.68 -17.76
CA VAL A 14 6.19 -10.11 -16.44
C VAL A 14 5.19 -9.11 -15.83
N MET A 15 5.45 -7.80 -15.95
CA MET A 15 4.54 -6.78 -15.44
C MET A 15 3.20 -6.81 -16.20
N ASP A 16 3.23 -6.97 -17.52
CA ASP A 16 2.03 -7.10 -18.36
C ASP A 16 1.21 -8.36 -17.98
N LEU A 17 1.89 -9.47 -17.67
CA LEU A 17 1.22 -10.68 -17.20
C LEU A 17 0.55 -10.49 -15.84
N ILE A 18 1.20 -9.77 -14.91
CA ILE A 18 0.59 -9.42 -13.62
C ILE A 18 -0.68 -8.59 -13.86
N ASP A 19 -0.63 -7.59 -14.73
CA ASP A 19 -1.79 -6.74 -15.05
C ASP A 19 -2.93 -7.54 -15.70
N ALA A 20 -2.62 -8.51 -16.55
CA ALA A 20 -3.62 -9.41 -17.15
C ALA A 20 -4.32 -10.26 -16.08
N ILE A 21 -3.56 -10.88 -15.17
CA ILE A 21 -4.11 -11.70 -14.08
C ILE A 21 -4.98 -10.86 -13.16
N LEU A 22 -4.55 -9.64 -12.81
CA LEU A 22 -5.30 -8.75 -11.93
C LEU A 22 -6.64 -8.27 -12.54
N GLN A 23 -6.80 -8.38 -13.85
CA GLN A 23 -8.04 -8.07 -14.58
C GLN A 23 -8.96 -9.29 -14.75
N GLU A 24 -8.53 -10.49 -14.38
CA GLU A 24 -9.35 -11.69 -14.51
C GLU A 24 -10.60 -11.61 -13.61
N PRO A 25 -11.79 -11.92 -14.13
CA PRO A 25 -13.01 -11.92 -13.34
C PRO A 25 -12.89 -12.85 -12.12
N GLY A 26 -13.14 -12.30 -10.93
CA GLY A 26 -13.08 -13.02 -9.66
C GLY A 26 -11.71 -13.03 -8.98
N PHE A 27 -10.66 -12.51 -9.63
CA PHE A 27 -9.35 -12.32 -8.98
C PHE A 27 -9.34 -11.13 -8.00
N PRO A 28 -9.75 -9.90 -8.39
CA PRO A 28 -9.80 -8.79 -7.45
C PRO A 28 -10.99 -8.91 -6.50
N LEU A 29 -10.71 -8.83 -5.20
CA LEU A 29 -11.76 -8.59 -4.20
C LEU A 29 -12.17 -7.12 -4.25
N GLN A 30 -13.38 -6.85 -4.76
CA GLN A 30 -13.95 -5.51 -4.71
C GLN A 30 -14.63 -5.27 -3.36
N MET A 31 -14.28 -4.15 -2.72
CA MET A 31 -14.85 -3.74 -1.44
C MET A 31 -15.20 -2.25 -1.51
N ALA A 32 -16.48 -1.93 -1.27
CA ALA A 32 -16.92 -0.57 -0.99
C ALA A 32 -16.83 -0.37 0.53
N PHE A 33 -15.95 0.53 0.97
CA PHE A 33 -15.81 0.86 2.40
C PHE A 33 -17.03 1.63 2.90
N GLU A 34 -17.61 1.17 4.00
CA GLU A 34 -18.60 1.89 4.79
C GLU A 34 -17.97 2.40 6.11
N PRO A 35 -18.56 3.43 6.75
CA PRO A 35 -18.11 3.87 8.07
C PRO A 35 -18.10 2.72 9.08
N GLY A 36 -16.94 2.44 9.66
CA GLY A 36 -16.72 1.34 10.60
C GLY A 36 -15.98 0.14 10.00
N ASP A 37 -15.87 0.05 8.67
CA ASP A 37 -15.11 -1.01 8.02
C ASP A 37 -13.61 -0.88 8.28
N ILE A 38 -12.97 -2.03 8.51
CA ILE A 38 -11.53 -2.14 8.69
C ILE A 38 -10.98 -3.16 7.69
N GLN A 39 -9.93 -2.76 6.97
CA GLN A 39 -9.23 -3.64 6.06
C GLN A 39 -7.81 -3.92 6.57
N PHE A 40 -7.52 -5.20 6.81
CA PHE A 40 -6.18 -5.68 7.13
C PHE A 40 -5.52 -6.23 5.88
N LEU A 41 -4.39 -5.63 5.50
CA LEU A 41 -3.63 -6.04 4.31
C LEU A 41 -2.25 -6.54 4.72
N HIS A 42 -1.93 -7.77 4.36
CA HIS A 42 -0.55 -8.23 4.41
C HIS A 42 0.22 -7.64 3.22
N ASN A 43 0.83 -6.48 3.43
CA ASN A 43 1.44 -5.65 2.37
C ASN A 43 2.52 -6.36 1.51
N HIS A 44 3.09 -7.47 1.96
CA HIS A 44 4.05 -8.25 1.17
C HIS A 44 3.43 -9.42 0.38
N GLN A 45 2.10 -9.56 0.39
CA GLN A 45 1.37 -10.63 -0.29
C GLN A 45 0.16 -10.12 -1.06
N ILE A 46 -0.43 -8.99 -0.64
CA ILE A 46 -1.67 -8.47 -1.21
C ILE A 46 -1.38 -7.15 -1.91
N LEU A 47 -1.61 -7.13 -3.22
CA LEU A 47 -1.72 -5.90 -3.99
C LEU A 47 -3.09 -5.27 -3.68
N HIS A 48 -3.10 -3.95 -3.52
CA HIS A 48 -4.31 -3.21 -3.22
C HIS A 48 -4.34 -1.92 -4.04
N SER A 49 -5.53 -1.59 -4.53
CA SER A 49 -5.79 -0.39 -5.31
C SER A 49 -7.10 0.25 -4.85
N ARG A 50 -7.45 1.37 -5.46
CA ARG A 50 -8.71 2.06 -5.23
C ARG A 50 -9.22 2.55 -6.58
N ASN A 51 -10.51 2.36 -6.83
CA ASN A 51 -11.19 2.95 -7.98
C ASN A 51 -11.24 4.49 -7.88
N ASP A 52 -11.66 5.11 -8.97
CA ASP A 52 -11.97 6.53 -9.03
C ASP A 52 -13.12 6.88 -8.07
N PHE A 53 -13.08 8.11 -7.55
CA PHE A 53 -14.11 8.64 -6.66
C PHE A 53 -14.23 10.15 -6.85
N PHE A 54 -15.40 10.69 -6.53
CA PHE A 54 -15.61 12.13 -6.50
C PHE A 54 -15.10 12.72 -5.20
N ASN A 55 -14.19 13.69 -5.30
CA ASN A 55 -13.72 14.45 -4.15
C ASN A 55 -14.63 15.66 -3.93
N TRP A 56 -15.59 15.51 -3.01
CA TRP A 56 -16.57 16.55 -2.71
C TRP A 56 -15.95 17.68 -1.88
N PRO A 57 -16.35 18.95 -2.10
CA PRO A 57 -15.92 20.06 -1.27
C PRO A 57 -16.56 20.01 0.13
N GLU A 58 -17.73 19.38 0.27
CA GLU A 58 -18.42 19.22 1.55
C GLU A 58 -17.74 18.13 2.41
N PRO A 59 -17.22 18.45 3.61
CA PRO A 59 -16.48 17.49 4.44
C PRO A 59 -17.26 16.22 4.81
N GLU A 60 -18.57 16.33 5.03
CA GLU A 60 -19.45 15.22 5.37
C GLU A 60 -19.66 14.22 4.21
N ARG A 61 -19.27 14.60 2.99
CA ARG A 61 -19.29 13.76 1.79
C ARG A 61 -17.89 13.31 1.38
N ALA A 62 -16.87 13.84 2.03
CA ALA A 62 -15.48 13.49 1.75
C ALA A 62 -15.17 12.10 2.30
N ARG A 63 -14.42 11.31 1.52
CA ARG A 63 -13.93 10.00 1.95
C ARG A 63 -12.76 10.20 2.92
N HIS A 64 -12.99 9.95 4.20
CA HIS A 64 -11.96 10.02 5.24
C HIS A 64 -11.57 8.62 5.72
N LEU A 65 -10.28 8.25 5.60
CA LEU A 65 -9.74 6.99 6.08
C LEU A 65 -8.49 7.22 6.92
N LEU A 66 -8.38 6.47 8.01
CA LEU A 66 -7.15 6.35 8.78
C LEU A 66 -6.36 5.13 8.29
N ARG A 67 -5.03 5.27 8.21
CA ARG A 67 -4.14 4.18 7.80
C ARG A 67 -3.01 3.99 8.80
N LEU A 68 -2.86 2.76 9.25
CA LEU A 68 -1.77 2.33 10.14
C LEU A 68 -0.87 1.32 9.42
N TRP A 69 0.43 1.40 9.69
CA TRP A 69 1.40 0.37 9.34
C TRP A 69 1.75 -0.42 10.59
N ILE A 70 1.61 -1.74 10.55
CA ILE A 70 1.83 -2.62 11.69
C ILE A 70 2.95 -3.59 11.37
N ALA A 71 3.93 -3.67 12.28
CA ALA A 71 5.00 -4.65 12.24
C ALA A 71 4.92 -5.56 13.47
N PRO A 72 4.33 -6.76 13.35
CA PRO A 72 4.37 -7.73 14.43
C PRO A 72 5.80 -8.22 14.68
N THR A 73 6.15 -8.53 15.92
CA THR A 73 7.42 -9.20 16.28
C THR A 73 7.50 -10.61 15.68
N THR A 74 6.37 -11.21 15.33
CA THR A 74 6.23 -12.50 14.64
C THR A 74 6.18 -12.39 13.12
N ALA A 75 6.46 -11.20 12.56
CA ALA A 75 6.45 -10.98 11.12
C ALA A 75 7.47 -11.86 10.36
N ARG A 76 7.16 -12.15 9.08
CA ARG A 76 8.12 -12.82 8.20
C ARG A 76 9.40 -11.97 8.03
N PRO A 77 10.58 -12.61 7.93
CA PRO A 77 11.80 -11.93 7.54
C PRO A 77 11.69 -11.40 6.11
N LEU A 78 12.36 -10.28 5.85
CA LEU A 78 12.44 -9.66 4.54
C LEU A 78 13.91 -9.63 4.08
N PRO A 79 14.16 -9.79 2.76
CA PRO A 79 15.48 -9.54 2.18
C PRO A 79 15.99 -8.12 2.43
N ASP A 80 17.30 -7.95 2.58
CA ASP A 80 17.94 -6.66 2.93
C ASP A 80 17.58 -5.50 2.00
N TYR A 81 17.32 -5.76 0.72
CA TYR A 81 16.97 -4.71 -0.24
C TYR A 81 15.67 -3.96 0.12
N PHE A 82 14.81 -4.56 0.95
CA PHE A 82 13.60 -3.92 1.46
C PHE A 82 13.88 -2.83 2.50
N ALA A 83 15.06 -2.80 3.15
CA ALA A 83 15.40 -1.78 4.15
C ALA A 83 15.33 -0.36 3.57
N SER A 84 15.73 -0.19 2.31
CA SER A 84 15.66 1.10 1.61
C SER A 84 14.25 1.72 1.56
N ARG A 85 13.20 0.87 1.58
CA ARG A 85 11.80 1.29 1.49
C ARG A 85 11.12 1.39 2.85
N TRP A 86 11.49 0.53 3.80
CA TRP A 86 10.79 0.38 5.10
C TRP A 86 11.61 0.82 6.31
N GLY A 87 12.85 1.27 6.11
CA GLY A 87 13.79 1.68 7.16
C GLY A 87 14.54 0.51 7.81
N SER A 88 13.88 -0.61 8.04
CA SER A 88 14.46 -1.82 8.65
C SER A 88 13.77 -3.09 8.11
N VAL A 89 14.47 -4.21 8.16
CA VAL A 89 13.95 -5.56 7.80
C VAL A 89 13.70 -6.43 9.02
N THR A 90 14.00 -5.92 10.22
CA THR A 90 13.81 -6.63 11.49
C THR A 90 12.32 -6.79 11.80
N PRO A 91 11.83 -8.02 12.08
CA PRO A 91 10.46 -8.21 12.56
C PRO A 91 10.17 -7.37 13.81
N GLY A 92 8.99 -6.75 13.88
CA GLY A 92 8.64 -5.83 14.97
C GLY A 92 9.16 -4.39 14.79
N ASP A 93 10.21 -4.21 13.99
CA ASP A 93 10.88 -2.93 13.78
C ASP A 93 10.88 -2.61 12.29
N ARG A 94 9.69 -2.30 11.77
CA ARG A 94 9.52 -1.74 10.43
C ARG A 94 8.28 -0.85 10.41
N GLY A 95 8.31 0.19 9.58
CA GLY A 95 7.25 1.19 9.52
C GLY A 95 6.55 1.24 8.17
N GLY A 96 5.74 2.28 8.00
CA GLY A 96 5.35 2.74 6.67
C GLY A 96 6.49 3.45 5.96
N ILE A 97 6.18 4.05 4.82
CA ILE A 97 7.13 4.89 4.08
C ILE A 97 7.24 6.23 4.82
N ILE A 98 8.42 6.50 5.40
CA ILE A 98 8.77 7.76 6.07
C ILE A 98 9.78 8.49 5.18
N VAL A 99 9.53 9.78 4.94
CA VAL A 99 10.43 10.65 4.17
C VAL A 99 10.94 11.79 5.06
N PRO A 100 12.04 12.47 4.69
CA PRO A 100 12.50 13.64 5.45
C PRO A 100 11.36 14.66 5.65
N GLY A 101 11.13 15.06 6.90
CA GLY A 101 10.07 15.99 7.27
C GLY A 101 8.70 15.37 7.56
N THR A 102 8.53 14.04 7.44
CA THR A 102 7.32 13.36 7.89
C THR A 102 7.09 13.62 9.39
N LYS A 103 5.93 14.20 9.71
CA LYS A 103 5.42 14.32 11.09
C LYS A 103 4.34 13.26 11.27
N LEU A 104 4.55 12.33 12.18
CA LEU A 104 3.52 11.38 12.56
C LEU A 104 2.46 12.12 13.37
N SER A 105 1.23 12.11 12.90
CA SER A 105 0.08 12.61 13.62
C SER A 105 -1.01 11.53 13.67
N VAL A 106 -1.75 11.51 14.77
CA VAL A 106 -3.01 10.80 14.87
C VAL A 106 -4.00 11.76 15.49
N GLU A 107 -5.01 12.17 14.74
CA GLU A 107 -6.13 12.95 15.26
C GLU A 107 -7.27 11.97 15.53
N LEU A 108 -7.55 11.72 16.80
CA LEU A 108 -8.64 10.85 17.26
C LEU A 108 -9.81 11.64 17.87
N THR A 109 -9.71 12.96 17.87
CA THR A 109 -10.82 13.85 18.27
C THR A 109 -11.85 13.87 17.16
N VAL A 110 -12.91 13.08 17.35
CA VAL A 110 -14.20 13.24 16.68
C VAL A 110 -15.09 14.08 17.57
#